data_AF-A0A924ATM6-F1
#
_entry.id   AF-A0A924ATM6-F1
#
_cell.length_a   1.000
_cell.length_b   1.000
_cell.length_c   1.000
_cell.angle_alpha   90.00
_cell.angle_beta   90.00
_cell.angle_gamma   90.00
#
_symmetry.space_group_name_H-M   'P 1'
#
loop_
_entity.id
_entity.type
_entity.pdbx_description
1 polymer ?
#
loop_
_entity_poly.entity_id
_entity_poly.type
_entity_poly.pdbx_seq_one_letter_code
_entity_poly.pdbx_strand_id
1 'polypeptide(L)'
;MTQQIPFFTLTHQNTEIQQEVQGFYQQLHAEAWYILGKHLSSFESEYSTYHNIKHTIGVGNGLDALYLSLRALGIGKGDEVIV
;
A
#
# COMPACT_ATOMS: atom_id res chain seq x y z
N MET A 1 -29.67 -25.20 10.32
CA MET A 1 -28.48 -25.12 9.44
C MET A 1 -27.45 -24.29 10.17
N THR A 2 -26.25 -24.82 10.41
CA THR A 2 -25.17 -24.09 11.10
C THR A 2 -24.57 -23.07 10.13
N GLN A 3 -24.59 -21.80 10.51
CA GLN A 3 -23.95 -20.73 9.75
C GLN A 3 -22.43 -20.93 9.79
N GLN A 4 -21.79 -20.97 8.62
CA GLN A 4 -20.34 -21.11 8.52
C GLN A 4 -19.68 -19.77 8.89
N ILE A 5 -18.84 -19.76 9.92
CA ILE A 5 -18.08 -18.57 10.33
C ILE A 5 -16.74 -18.56 9.57
N PRO A 6 -16.52 -17.60 8.65
CA PRO A 6 -15.26 -17.54 7.91
C PRO A 6 -14.11 -17.12 8.84
N PHE A 7 -12.93 -17.67 8.62
CA PHE A 7 -11.70 -17.25 9.33
C PHE A 7 -11.36 -15.78 9.06
N PHE A 8 -11.57 -15.31 7.84
CA PHE A 8 -11.34 -13.93 7.43
C PHE A 8 -12.30 -13.55 6.30
N THR A 9 -12.86 -12.34 6.36
CA THR A 9 -13.62 -11.73 5.27
C THR A 9 -13.44 -10.22 5.27
N LEU A 10 -13.41 -9.62 4.07
CA LEU A 10 -13.40 -8.18 3.86
C LEU A 10 -14.77 -7.65 3.43
N THR A 11 -15.80 -8.49 3.33
CA THR A 11 -17.10 -8.11 2.77
C THR A 11 -17.72 -6.93 3.53
N HIS A 12 -17.63 -6.93 4.86
CA HIS A 12 -18.18 -5.85 5.67
C HIS A 12 -17.42 -4.53 5.44
N GLN A 13 -16.09 -4.56 5.57
CA GLN A 13 -15.23 -3.39 5.39
C GLN A 13 -15.37 -2.79 3.99
N ASN A 14 -15.41 -3.64 2.96
CA ASN A 14 -15.59 -3.19 1.57
C ASN A 14 -16.98 -2.58 1.34
N THR A 15 -18.02 -3.11 1.99
CA THR A 15 -19.38 -2.56 1.88
C THR A 15 -19.45 -1.17 2.51
N GLU A 16 -18.78 -0.96 3.64
CA GLU A 16 -18.74 0.31 4.36
C GLU A 16 -18.13 1.44 3.52
N ILE A 17 -17.08 1.15 2.75
CA ILE A 17 -16.36 2.15 1.93
C ILE A 17 -16.74 2.12 0.44
N GLN A 18 -17.75 1.33 0.05
CA GLN A 18 -18.02 1.01 -1.35
C GLN A 18 -18.25 2.25 -2.22
N GLN A 19 -19.02 3.23 -1.72
CA GLN A 19 -19.36 4.44 -2.47
C GLN A 19 -18.13 5.32 -2.71
N GLU A 20 -17.27 5.48 -1.70
CA GLU A 20 -16.03 6.26 -1.78
C GLU A 20 -15.08 5.65 -2.82
N VAL A 21 -14.87 4.33 -2.74
CA VAL A 21 -14.01 3.60 -3.67
C VAL A 21 -14.53 3.70 -5.11
N GLN A 22 -15.85 3.57 -5.32
CA GLN A 22 -16.45 3.72 -6.66
C GLN A 22 -16.27 5.14 -7.22
N GLY A 23 -16.45 6.18 -6.39
CA GLY A 23 -16.21 7.56 -6.78
C GLY A 23 -14.76 7.80 -7.19
N PHE A 24 -13.81 7.28 -6.41
CA PHE A 24 -12.38 7.37 -6.73
C PHE A 24 -12.03 6.68 -8.05
N TYR A 25 -12.59 5.48 -8.32
CA TYR A 25 -12.37 4.80 -9.60
C TYR A 25 -12.85 5.61 -10.81
N GLN A 26 -14.00 6.27 -10.72
CA GLN A 26 -14.50 7.12 -11.79
C GLN A 26 -13.57 8.31 -12.05
N GLN A 27 -13.09 8.95 -10.98
CA GLN A 27 -12.12 10.03 -11.08
C GLN A 27 -10.81 9.56 -11.73
N LEU A 28 -10.23 8.45 -11.25
CA LEU A 28 -8.99 7.89 -11.78
C LEU A 28 -9.13 7.51 -13.26
N HIS A 29 -10.27 6.95 -13.66
CA HIS A 29 -10.55 6.63 -15.06
C HIS A 29 -10.59 7.87 -15.94
N ALA A 30 -11.24 8.95 -15.48
CA ALA A 30 -11.29 10.22 -16.20
C ALA A 30 -9.90 10.89 -16.32
N GLU A 31 -9.02 10.71 -15.34
CA GLU A 31 -7.67 11.28 -15.33
C GLU A 31 -6.68 10.52 -16.24
N ALA A 32 -6.92 9.23 -16.50
CA ALA A 32 -6.11 8.36 -17.34
C ALA A 32 -4.60 8.31 -16.99
N TRP A 33 -4.25 8.59 -15.73
CA TRP A 33 -2.87 8.57 -15.23
C TRP A 33 -2.73 7.58 -14.07
N TYR A 34 -2.20 6.39 -14.36
CA TYR A 34 -2.30 5.24 -13.45
C TYR A 34 -1.02 4.91 -12.67
N ILE A 35 0.13 5.39 -13.12
CA ILE A 35 1.44 4.99 -12.57
C ILE A 35 2.23 6.24 -12.21
N LEU A 36 2.84 6.25 -11.02
CA LEU A 36 3.66 7.36 -10.50
C LEU A 36 2.95 8.72 -10.61
N GLY A 37 1.66 8.75 -10.28
CA GLY A 37 0.82 9.95 -10.34
C GLY A 37 0.56 10.60 -8.99
N LYS A 38 -0.23 11.68 -9.01
CA LYS A 38 -0.57 12.47 -7.81
C LYS A 38 -1.14 11.65 -6.65
N HIS A 39 -1.94 10.61 -6.95
CA HIS A 39 -2.55 9.77 -5.91
C HIS A 39 -1.51 8.98 -5.12
N LEU A 40 -0.42 8.55 -5.76
CA LEU A 40 0.71 7.93 -5.08
C LEU A 40 1.42 8.95 -4.18
N SER A 41 1.74 10.14 -4.70
CA SER A 41 2.44 11.17 -3.94
C SER A 41 1.62 11.68 -2.74
N SER A 42 0.30 11.81 -2.89
CA SER A 42 -0.62 12.14 -1.80
C SER A 42 -0.60 11.05 -0.73
N PHE A 43 -0.75 9.78 -1.12
CA PHE A 43 -0.66 8.66 -0.20
C PHE A 43 0.67 8.63 0.55
N GLU A 44 1.81 8.80 -0.13
CA GLU A 44 3.13 8.82 0.50
C GLU A 44 3.24 9.93 1.57
N SER A 45 2.73 11.13 1.27
CA SER A 45 2.71 12.27 2.20
C SER A 45 1.81 12.02 3.40
N GLU A 46 0.61 11.49 3.18
CA GLU A 46 -0.34 11.14 4.24
C GLU A 46 0.21 10.03 5.13
N TYR A 47 0.81 9.00 4.52
CA TYR A 47 1.40 7.87 5.23
C TYR A 47 2.62 8.28 6.06
N SER A 48 3.44 9.20 5.54
CA SER A 48 4.55 9.82 6.28
C SER A 48 4.04 10.57 7.50
N THR A 49 2.98 11.36 7.32
CA THR A 49 2.34 12.12 8.40
C THR A 49 1.75 11.19 9.46
N TYR A 50 1.03 10.13 9.03
CA TYR A 50 0.40 9.17 9.92
C TYR A 50 1.41 8.44 10.83
N HIS A 51 2.58 8.08 10.29
CA HIS A 51 3.64 7.39 11.05
C HIS A 51 4.64 8.33 11.72
N ASN A 52 4.48 9.66 11.58
CA ASN A 52 5.42 10.67 12.07
C ASN A 52 6.87 10.44 11.57
N ILE A 53 7.01 10.11 10.27
CA ILE A 53 8.30 9.93 9.58
C ILE A 53 8.45 10.97 8.46
N LYS A 54 9.68 11.19 8.00
CA LYS A 54 9.97 12.22 6.98
C LYS A 54 9.59 11.82 5.56
N HIS A 55 9.70 10.53 5.23
CA HIS A 55 9.57 10.04 3.87
C HIS A 55 8.89 8.66 3.83
N THR A 56 8.05 8.46 2.82
CA THR A 56 7.46 7.18 2.43
C THR A 56 7.73 6.98 0.95
N ILE A 57 8.09 5.77 0.54
CA ILE A 57 8.22 5.38 -0.86
C ILE A 57 7.30 4.20 -1.12
N GLY A 58 6.32 4.37 -2.01
CA GLY A 58 5.40 3.31 -2.42
C GLY A 58 6.07 2.31 -3.36
N VAL A 59 5.93 1.03 -3.04
CA VAL A 59 6.52 -0.09 -3.81
C VAL A 59 5.47 -1.18 -4.02
N GLY A 60 5.80 -2.20 -4.82
CA GLY A 60 4.82 -3.22 -5.26
C GLY A 60 4.30 -4.14 -4.16
N ASN A 61 5.10 -4.42 -3.12
CA ASN A 61 4.73 -5.30 -2.00
C ASN A 61 5.72 -5.16 -0.82
N GLY A 62 5.43 -5.85 0.30
CA GLY A 62 6.27 -5.82 1.50
C GLY A 62 7.65 -6.48 1.34
N LEU A 63 7.78 -7.49 0.48
CA LEU A 63 9.09 -8.11 0.21
C LEU A 63 10.00 -7.13 -0.54
N ASP A 64 9.46 -6.42 -1.54
CA ASP A 64 10.18 -5.36 -2.25
C ASP A 64 10.56 -4.22 -1.31
N ALA A 65 9.69 -3.86 -0.36
CA ALA A 65 10.00 -2.83 0.63
C ALA A 65 11.26 -3.19 1.46
N LEU A 66 11.33 -4.43 1.95
CA LEU A 66 12.51 -4.93 2.67
C LEU A 66 13.73 -5.01 1.76
N TYR A 67 13.58 -5.62 0.59
CA TYR A 67 14.67 -5.82 -0.36
C TYR A 67 15.30 -4.49 -0.81
N LEU A 68 14.48 -3.53 -1.24
CA LEU A 68 14.94 -2.23 -1.69
C LEU A 68 15.58 -1.43 -0.56
N SER A 69 15.08 -1.55 0.67
CA SER A 69 15.69 -0.91 1.84
C SER A 69 17.11 -1.44 2.10
N LEU A 70 17.30 -2.76 2.07
CA LEU A 70 18.63 -3.37 2.22
C LEU A 70 19.57 -2.94 1.08
N ARG A 71 19.09 -2.98 -0.16
CA ARG A 71 19.86 -2.57 -1.34
C ARG A 71 20.26 -1.09 -1.28
N ALA A 72 19.37 -0.21 -0.82
CA ALA A 72 19.65 1.22 -0.66
C ALA A 72 20.72 1.50 0.40
N LEU A 73 20.81 0.65 1.43
CA LEU A 73 21.87 0.69 2.45
C LEU A 73 23.19 0.04 1.98
N GLY A 74 23.25 -0.48 0.76
CA GLY A 74 24.43 -1.12 0.19
C GLY A 74 24.62 -2.59 0.60
N ILE A 75 23.65 -3.19 1.29
CA ILE A 75 23.72 -4.58 1.74
C ILE A 75 23.60 -5.53 0.53
N GLY A 76 24.49 -6.51 0.47
CA GLY A 76 24.59 -7.42 -0.65
C GLY A 76 25.36 -8.71 -0.33
N LYS A 77 26.06 -9.23 -1.35
CA LYS A 77 26.74 -10.52 -1.24
C LYS A 77 27.89 -10.43 -0.23
N GLY A 78 27.86 -11.31 0.77
CA GLY A 78 28.89 -11.39 1.81
C GLY A 78 28.49 -10.69 3.11
N ASP A 79 27.39 -9.94 3.11
CA ASP A 79 26.80 -9.36 4.32
C ASP A 79 25.84 -10.35 4.98
N GLU A 80 25.66 -10.21 6.29
CA GLU A 80 24.69 -10.97 7.09
C GLU A 80 23.62 -10.04 7.65
N VAL A 81 22.37 -10.51 7.67
CA VAL A 81 21.21 -9.80 8.23
C VAL A 81 20.55 -10.73 9.23
N ILE A 82 20.46 -10.30 10.49
CA ILE A 82 19.75 -11.03 11.54
C ILE A 82 18.24 -10.91 11.30
N VAL A 83 17.52 -12.02 11.47
CA VAL A 83 16.06 -12.13 11.29
C VAL A 83 15.37 -12.70 12.52
#